data_AF-B2JFD5-F1
#
_entry.id   AF-B2JFD5-F1
#
_cell.length_a   1.000
_cell.length_b   1.000
_cell.length_c   1.000
_cell.angle_alpha   90.00
_cell.angle_beta   90.00
_cell.angle_gamma   90.00
#
_symmetry.space_group_name_H-M   'P 1'
#
loop_
_entity.id
_entity.type
_entity.pdbx_description
1 polymer ?
#
loop_
_entity_poly.entity_id
_entity_poly.type
_entity_poly.pdbx_seq_one_letter_code
_entity_poly.pdbx_strand_id
1 'polypeptide(L)'
;MTLRSASPATLDALPNPRGGSVRPAEQAIADALDAFEQRRDMNGQLLVAGRALREAGWIAAQRFTDALLLVSPMASSGLPDEAPARAAFGGALRAFSKALERRNLRELSCSPSLFEHYRALSTHIAEHTPGYSVAFEDIALAGRPIPPVSLRSQSAARLEPLRERFERALLPVLRSRGLVSTGAVAGLVNAALDDLDACLVDLSGPDPYDFWRLALACMRSMRANGHTVEDAETRRFYARCNMALADEQRGIPLAPRSLVRATLALLWRDYALFGAAAEDTEHVELLRDYGLTVDWHIAGTQASEALWEAGAHQAETLAAHVGKSRELGMLTVNANAYEDFLQTADAAISALTDHARAADNPQKADPSAALQAGDAAYRLGAAASALGLGHVALLADALGLAWRRRAHAGVSTPAVRAHVVVDAPDARSLEAAAEALRAMLHKVAAGVAPQSAANVLPALTRAIEQGRA
;
A
#
# COMPACT_ATOMS: atom_id res chain seq x y z
N MET A 1 -6.18 -41.36 -18.49
CA MET A 1 -5.18 -40.27 -18.49
C MET A 1 -5.90 -38.96 -18.26
N THR A 2 -5.90 -38.48 -17.02
CA THR A 2 -6.53 -37.21 -16.63
C THR A 2 -5.50 -36.10 -16.75
N LEU A 3 -5.74 -35.17 -17.68
CA LEU A 3 -4.99 -33.94 -17.84
C LEU A 3 -5.19 -33.09 -16.57
N ARG A 4 -4.17 -33.05 -15.71
CA ARG A 4 -4.04 -32.03 -14.67
C ARG A 4 -3.90 -30.69 -15.37
N SER A 5 -4.92 -29.84 -15.25
CA SER A 5 -4.77 -28.40 -15.48
C SER A 5 -3.85 -27.85 -14.40
N ALA A 6 -2.57 -27.75 -14.71
CA ALA A 6 -1.65 -26.90 -13.97
C ALA A 6 -1.92 -25.47 -14.44
N SER A 7 -2.76 -24.72 -13.72
CA SER A 7 -2.61 -23.27 -13.76
C SER A 7 -1.25 -22.98 -13.11
N PRO A 8 -0.28 -22.37 -13.81
CA PRO A 8 0.91 -21.87 -13.13
C PRO A 8 0.39 -20.90 -12.05
N ALA A 9 0.92 -21.02 -10.83
CA ALA A 9 0.70 -19.99 -9.83
C ALA A 9 1.36 -18.72 -10.37
N THR A 10 0.59 -17.88 -11.06
CA THR A 10 1.06 -16.60 -11.59
C THR A 10 1.53 -15.82 -10.37
N LEU A 11 2.82 -15.52 -10.32
CA LEU A 11 3.37 -14.69 -9.27
C LEU A 11 2.76 -13.29 -9.43
N ASP A 12 2.10 -12.79 -8.39
CA ASP A 12 1.58 -11.42 -8.38
C ASP A 12 2.72 -10.38 -8.24
N ALA A 13 3.86 -10.80 -7.70
CA ALA A 13 5.05 -9.98 -7.56
C ALA A 13 6.30 -10.85 -7.70
N LEU A 14 7.39 -10.23 -8.14
CA LEU A 14 8.67 -10.91 -8.23
C LEU A 14 9.30 -11.11 -6.83
N PRO A 15 10.00 -12.24 -6.57
CA PRO A 15 10.67 -12.50 -5.28
C PRO A 15 11.75 -11.47 -5.00
N ASN A 16 11.84 -10.91 -3.79
CA ASN A 16 12.89 -9.93 -3.47
C ASN A 16 14.14 -10.64 -2.90
N PRO A 17 15.20 -10.89 -3.70
CA PRO A 17 16.39 -11.60 -3.23
C PRO A 17 17.21 -10.81 -2.21
N ARG A 18 17.02 -9.48 -2.16
CA ARG A 18 17.65 -8.59 -1.18
C ARG A 18 16.80 -8.41 0.09
N GLY A 19 15.57 -8.90 0.08
CA GLY A 19 14.64 -8.83 1.21
C GLY A 19 15.10 -9.70 2.37
N GLY A 20 15.00 -9.15 3.58
CA GLY A 20 15.23 -9.89 4.80
C GLY A 20 14.14 -10.92 5.05
N SER A 21 14.51 -12.04 5.68
CA SER A 21 13.56 -13.06 6.13
C SER A 21 13.22 -12.91 7.61
N VAL A 22 11.97 -13.18 7.96
CA VAL A 22 11.55 -13.33 9.36
C VAL A 22 11.56 -14.82 9.68
N ARG A 23 12.76 -15.39 9.91
CA ARG A 23 12.97 -16.84 10.06
C ARG A 23 12.04 -17.50 11.09
N PRO A 24 11.79 -16.92 12.28
CA PRO A 24 10.85 -17.51 13.23
C PRO A 24 9.43 -17.59 12.70
N ALA A 25 9.00 -16.63 11.88
CA ALA A 25 7.68 -16.66 11.25
C ALA A 25 7.62 -17.67 10.10
N GLU A 26 8.63 -17.71 9.22
CA GLU A 26 8.72 -18.70 8.14
C GLU A 26 8.64 -20.12 8.70
N GLN A 27 9.43 -20.43 9.74
CA GLN A 27 9.43 -21.74 10.38
C GLN A 27 8.08 -22.06 11.04
N ALA A 28 7.52 -21.11 11.81
CA ALA A 28 6.25 -21.34 12.48
C ALA A 28 5.09 -21.54 11.48
N ILE A 29 5.09 -20.86 10.33
CA ILE A 29 4.09 -21.09 9.28
C ILE A 29 4.29 -22.45 8.61
N ALA A 30 5.53 -22.89 8.37
CA ALA A 30 5.81 -24.24 7.89
C ALA A 30 5.35 -25.31 8.89
N ASP A 31 5.62 -25.13 10.18
CA ASP A 31 5.18 -26.04 11.24
C ASP A 31 3.63 -26.05 11.35
N ALA A 32 2.97 -24.91 11.14
CA ALA A 32 1.52 -24.82 11.09
C ALA A 32 0.93 -25.56 9.88
N LEU A 33 1.59 -25.52 8.71
CA LEU A 33 1.22 -26.29 7.53
C LEU A 33 1.31 -27.80 7.81
N ASP A 34 2.43 -28.25 8.37
CA ASP A 34 2.62 -29.66 8.73
C ASP A 34 1.59 -30.12 9.77
N ALA A 35 1.29 -29.28 10.77
CA ALA A 35 0.25 -29.55 11.76
C ALA A 35 -1.14 -29.63 11.10
N PHE A 36 -1.47 -28.72 10.20
CA PHE A 36 -2.73 -28.71 9.46
C PHE A 36 -2.95 -30.01 8.66
N GLU A 37 -1.92 -30.43 7.93
CA GLU A 37 -1.94 -31.67 7.12
C GLU A 37 -2.11 -32.92 7.98
N GLN A 38 -1.46 -32.94 9.14
CA GLN A 38 -1.54 -34.02 10.12
C GLN A 38 -2.77 -33.94 11.03
N ARG A 39 -3.67 -32.97 10.83
CA ARG A 39 -4.86 -32.71 11.67
C ARG A 39 -4.52 -32.49 13.15
N ARG A 40 -3.40 -31.82 13.42
CA ARG A 40 -2.96 -31.38 14.75
C ARG A 40 -3.32 -29.92 14.99
N ASP A 41 -3.23 -29.49 16.25
CA ASP A 41 -3.41 -28.08 16.62
C ASP A 41 -2.28 -27.22 16.04
N MET A 42 -2.64 -26.05 15.52
CA MET A 42 -1.78 -25.10 14.82
C MET A 42 -1.65 -23.78 15.58
N ASN A 43 -2.50 -23.56 16.59
CA ASN A 43 -2.68 -22.26 17.26
C ASN A 43 -1.38 -21.72 17.84
N GLY A 44 -0.61 -22.59 18.50
CA GLY A 44 0.69 -22.24 19.06
C GLY A 44 1.64 -21.67 18.00
N GLN A 45 1.68 -22.28 16.81
CA GLN A 45 2.56 -21.86 15.73
C GLN A 45 2.09 -20.55 15.08
N LEU A 46 0.78 -20.40 14.85
CA LEU A 46 0.22 -19.15 14.33
C LEU A 46 0.46 -17.96 15.28
N LEU A 47 0.39 -18.18 16.61
CA LEU A 47 0.73 -17.16 17.61
C LEU A 47 2.20 -16.75 17.55
N VAL A 48 3.11 -17.72 17.39
CA VAL A 48 4.56 -17.44 17.24
C VAL A 48 4.82 -16.63 15.97
N ALA A 49 4.23 -17.06 14.84
CA ALA A 49 4.36 -16.36 13.56
C ALA A 49 3.82 -14.92 13.65
N GLY A 50 2.62 -14.72 14.20
CA GLY A 50 2.00 -13.40 14.34
C GLY A 50 2.83 -12.45 15.21
N ARG A 51 3.44 -12.96 16.29
CA ARG A 51 4.35 -12.18 17.14
C ARG A 51 5.62 -11.77 16.39
N ALA A 52 6.28 -12.72 15.72
CA ALA A 52 7.51 -12.43 14.97
C ALA A 52 7.27 -11.41 13.84
N LEU A 53 6.16 -11.53 13.11
CA LEU A 53 5.77 -10.58 12.07
C LEU A 53 5.46 -9.18 12.64
N ARG A 54 4.79 -9.11 13.79
CA ARG A 54 4.53 -7.85 14.50
C ARG A 54 5.82 -7.15 14.92
N GLU A 55 6.75 -7.91 15.51
CA GLU A 55 8.05 -7.39 15.95
C GLU A 55 8.89 -6.91 14.75
N ALA A 56 8.83 -7.60 13.61
CA ALA A 56 9.45 -7.16 12.36
C ALA A 56 8.75 -5.96 11.68
N GLY A 57 7.51 -5.65 12.06
CA GLY A 57 6.70 -4.58 11.47
C GLY A 57 6.04 -4.96 10.15
N TRP A 58 5.86 -6.26 9.90
CA TRP A 58 5.20 -6.79 8.70
C TRP A 58 3.68 -6.80 8.92
N ILE A 59 3.08 -5.62 9.03
CA ILE A 59 1.71 -5.44 9.54
C ILE A 59 0.66 -6.17 8.71
N ALA A 60 0.75 -6.14 7.38
CA ALA A 60 -0.20 -6.85 6.51
C ALA A 60 -0.13 -8.37 6.71
N ALA A 61 1.08 -8.93 6.77
CA ALA A 61 1.32 -10.35 7.06
C ALA A 61 0.85 -10.74 8.47
N GLN A 62 1.03 -9.86 9.45
CA GLN A 62 0.53 -10.05 10.80
C GLN A 62 -1.00 -10.11 10.84
N ARG A 63 -1.71 -9.20 10.14
CA ARG A 63 -3.17 -9.25 10.01
C ARG A 63 -3.65 -10.52 9.32
N PHE A 64 -2.94 -10.99 8.30
CA PHE A 64 -3.24 -12.26 7.64
C PHE A 64 -3.12 -13.44 8.61
N THR A 65 -2.07 -13.45 9.44
CA THR A 65 -1.86 -14.48 10.46
C THR A 65 -2.94 -14.44 11.54
N ASP A 66 -3.40 -13.25 11.95
CA ASP A 66 -4.52 -13.11 12.89
C ASP A 66 -5.81 -13.70 12.31
N ALA A 67 -6.10 -13.47 11.02
CA ALA A 67 -7.27 -14.07 10.36
C ALA A 67 -7.18 -15.60 10.28
N LEU A 68 -5.99 -16.14 10.00
CA LEU A 68 -5.73 -17.58 10.08
C LEU A 68 -6.01 -18.10 11.51
N LEU A 69 -5.51 -17.41 12.53
CA LEU A 69 -5.72 -17.80 13.93
C LEU A 69 -7.20 -17.75 14.35
N LEU A 70 -7.99 -16.82 13.81
CA LEU A 70 -9.43 -16.74 14.09
C LEU A 70 -10.22 -17.88 13.44
N VAL A 71 -9.79 -18.34 12.26
CA VAL A 71 -10.45 -19.44 11.51
C VAL A 71 -9.92 -20.82 11.90
N SER A 72 -8.76 -20.90 12.57
CA SER A 72 -8.12 -22.17 12.92
C SER A 72 -8.97 -23.15 13.76
N PRO A 73 -9.87 -22.71 14.67
CA PRO A 73 -10.75 -23.64 15.38
C PRO A 73 -11.73 -24.33 14.43
N MET A 74 -12.26 -23.59 13.45
CA MET A 74 -13.19 -24.12 12.44
C MET A 74 -12.48 -25.09 11.50
N ALA A 75 -11.25 -24.76 11.10
CA ALA A 75 -10.44 -25.63 10.25
C ALA A 75 -10.07 -26.97 10.94
N SER A 76 -10.02 -26.97 12.28
CA SER A 76 -9.59 -28.09 13.12
C SER A 76 -10.73 -28.95 13.67
N SER A 77 -11.99 -28.49 13.63
CA SER A 77 -13.12 -29.18 14.27
C SER A 77 -13.39 -30.59 13.73
N GLY A 78 -13.08 -30.81 12.45
CA GLY A 78 -13.40 -32.05 11.74
C GLY A 78 -14.89 -32.23 11.42
N LEU A 79 -15.73 -31.22 11.67
CA LEU A 79 -17.16 -31.26 11.37
C LEU A 79 -17.41 -31.15 9.86
N PRO A 80 -18.38 -31.92 9.29
CA PRO A 80 -18.71 -31.85 7.86
C PRO A 80 -19.10 -30.44 7.40
N ASP A 81 -19.85 -29.71 8.23
CA ASP A 81 -20.35 -28.37 7.92
C ASP A 81 -19.21 -27.32 7.83
N GLU A 82 -18.04 -27.61 8.40
CA GLU A 82 -16.86 -26.74 8.39
C GLU A 82 -15.82 -27.14 7.33
N ALA A 83 -16.16 -28.11 6.47
CA ALA A 83 -15.31 -28.49 5.33
C ALA A 83 -14.93 -27.31 4.41
N PRO A 84 -15.83 -26.34 4.11
CA PRO A 84 -15.47 -25.14 3.35
C PRO A 84 -14.44 -24.27 4.07
N ALA A 85 -14.59 -24.06 5.38
CA ALA A 85 -13.65 -23.29 6.20
C ALA A 85 -12.27 -23.94 6.23
N ARG A 86 -12.22 -25.27 6.38
CA ARG A 86 -10.96 -26.04 6.29
C ARG A 86 -10.29 -25.91 4.92
N ALA A 87 -11.05 -25.95 3.83
CA ALA A 87 -10.51 -25.80 2.48
C ALA A 87 -9.95 -24.38 2.24
N ALA A 88 -10.71 -23.34 2.63
CA ALA A 88 -10.29 -21.95 2.57
C ALA A 88 -9.02 -21.71 3.41
N PHE A 89 -9.00 -22.21 4.64
CA PHE A 89 -7.84 -22.15 5.54
C PHE A 89 -6.60 -22.78 4.93
N GLY A 90 -6.69 -24.03 4.44
CA GLY A 90 -5.54 -24.72 3.85
C GLY A 90 -5.02 -24.04 2.59
N GLY A 91 -5.91 -23.50 1.76
CA GLY A 91 -5.53 -22.70 0.58
C GLY A 91 -4.79 -21.42 0.98
N ALA A 92 -5.34 -20.66 1.93
CA ALA A 92 -4.77 -19.43 2.43
C ALA A 92 -3.41 -19.64 3.09
N LEU A 93 -3.27 -20.66 3.95
CA LEU A 93 -2.02 -20.95 4.67
C LEU A 93 -0.87 -21.30 3.69
N ARG A 94 -1.15 -22.08 2.64
CA ARG A 94 -0.16 -22.39 1.59
C ARG A 94 0.22 -21.18 0.75
N ALA A 95 -0.76 -20.37 0.36
CA ALA A 95 -0.50 -19.14 -0.41
C ALA A 95 0.35 -18.16 0.40
N PHE A 96 0.02 -18.00 1.69
CA PHE A 96 0.74 -17.13 2.61
C PHE A 96 2.18 -17.59 2.88
N SER A 97 2.40 -18.90 3.10
CA SER A 97 3.76 -19.45 3.26
C SER A 97 4.65 -19.10 2.07
N LYS A 98 4.15 -19.32 0.85
CA LYS A 98 4.89 -18.98 -0.39
C LYS A 98 5.16 -17.49 -0.52
N ALA A 99 4.24 -16.63 -0.08
CA ALA A 99 4.43 -15.18 -0.11
C ALA A 99 5.49 -14.71 0.90
N LEU A 100 5.53 -15.32 2.09
CA LEU A 100 6.58 -15.03 3.06
C LEU A 100 7.97 -15.40 2.52
N GLU A 101 8.09 -16.54 1.83
CA GLU A 101 9.35 -16.98 1.22
C GLU A 101 9.88 -16.01 0.15
N ARG A 102 8.99 -15.25 -0.52
CA ARG A 102 9.36 -14.22 -1.50
C ARG A 102 9.87 -12.93 -0.88
N ARG A 103 9.72 -12.74 0.44
CA ARG A 103 10.28 -11.63 1.23
C ARG A 103 9.98 -10.24 0.66
N ASN A 104 8.83 -10.10 0.01
CA ASN A 104 8.40 -8.86 -0.61
C ASN A 104 7.30 -8.22 0.25
N LEU A 105 7.65 -7.18 1.01
CA LEU A 105 6.70 -6.47 1.89
C LEU A 105 5.51 -5.87 1.13
N ARG A 106 5.72 -5.47 -0.11
CA ARG A 106 4.66 -4.90 -0.94
C ARG A 106 3.73 -5.97 -1.46
N GLU A 107 4.24 -7.12 -1.84
CA GLU A 107 3.40 -8.27 -2.16
C GLU A 107 2.49 -8.65 -0.99
N LEU A 108 3.05 -8.75 0.22
CA LEU A 108 2.31 -9.08 1.43
C LEU A 108 1.20 -8.07 1.78
N SER A 109 1.30 -6.86 1.24
CA SER A 109 0.33 -5.78 1.46
C SER A 109 -0.66 -5.63 0.30
N CYS A 110 -0.22 -5.82 -0.94
CA CYS A 110 -0.95 -5.40 -2.14
C CYS A 110 -1.34 -6.55 -3.07
N SER A 111 -0.96 -7.81 -2.82
CA SER A 111 -1.35 -8.94 -3.68
C SER A 111 -2.87 -9.15 -3.68
N PRO A 112 -3.54 -9.08 -4.86
CA PRO A 112 -4.95 -9.43 -4.99
C PRO A 112 -5.20 -10.90 -4.65
N SER A 113 -4.30 -11.81 -5.04
CA SER A 113 -4.44 -13.24 -4.78
C SER A 113 -4.41 -13.53 -3.28
N LEU A 114 -3.49 -12.90 -2.52
CA LEU A 114 -3.50 -13.00 -1.06
C LEU A 114 -4.74 -12.35 -0.46
N PHE A 115 -5.16 -11.19 -0.95
CA PHE A 115 -6.37 -10.55 -0.44
C PHE A 115 -7.62 -11.41 -0.66
N GLU A 116 -7.72 -12.14 -1.77
CA GLU A 116 -8.82 -13.09 -2.01
C GLU A 116 -8.85 -14.21 -0.97
N HIS A 117 -7.68 -14.76 -0.62
CA HIS A 117 -7.58 -15.71 0.49
C HIS A 117 -7.97 -15.08 1.83
N TYR A 118 -7.51 -13.86 2.11
CA TYR A 118 -7.86 -13.13 3.33
C TYR A 118 -9.36 -12.85 3.43
N ARG A 119 -9.99 -12.48 2.31
CA ARG A 119 -11.42 -12.24 2.19
C ARG A 119 -12.23 -13.52 2.41
N ALA A 120 -11.79 -14.63 1.85
CA ALA A 120 -12.42 -15.94 2.07
C ALA A 120 -12.38 -16.36 3.54
N LEU A 121 -11.23 -16.19 4.22
CA LEU A 121 -11.13 -16.38 5.68
C LEU A 121 -12.10 -15.47 6.43
N SER A 122 -12.14 -14.20 6.03
CA SER A 122 -12.97 -13.18 6.66
C SER A 122 -14.47 -13.43 6.53
N THR A 123 -14.93 -14.10 5.47
CA THR A 123 -16.33 -14.54 5.34
C THR A 123 -16.70 -15.51 6.46
N HIS A 124 -15.83 -16.46 6.80
CA HIS A 124 -16.07 -17.39 7.91
C HIS A 124 -16.04 -16.72 9.29
N ILE A 125 -15.17 -15.73 9.47
CA ILE A 125 -15.14 -14.91 10.70
C ILE A 125 -16.46 -14.14 10.85
N ALA A 126 -16.98 -13.58 9.76
CA ALA A 126 -18.21 -12.80 9.75
C ALA A 126 -19.47 -13.62 10.07
N GLU A 127 -19.50 -14.91 9.74
CA GLU A 127 -20.59 -15.83 10.14
C GLU A 127 -20.77 -15.88 11.67
N HIS A 128 -19.70 -15.66 12.43
CA HIS A 128 -19.67 -15.74 13.88
C HIS A 128 -19.51 -14.38 14.57
N THR A 129 -19.23 -13.32 13.80
CA THR A 129 -18.96 -11.96 14.30
C THR A 129 -19.76 -10.92 13.50
N PRO A 130 -20.97 -10.56 13.95
CA PRO A 130 -21.79 -9.56 13.27
C PRO A 130 -21.05 -8.24 13.07
N GLY A 131 -21.11 -7.70 11.85
CA GLY A 131 -20.44 -6.44 11.48
C GLY A 131 -18.97 -6.59 11.09
N TYR A 132 -18.40 -7.80 11.09
CA TYR A 132 -17.06 -8.04 10.56
C TYR A 132 -17.06 -7.87 9.03
N SER A 133 -16.33 -6.86 8.56
CA SER A 133 -16.11 -6.61 7.13
C SER A 133 -14.67 -6.18 6.92
N VAL A 134 -14.10 -6.62 5.80
CA VAL A 134 -12.72 -6.29 5.44
C VAL A 134 -12.69 -5.77 4.01
N ALA A 135 -11.91 -4.72 3.80
CA ALA A 135 -11.67 -4.15 2.49
C ALA A 135 -10.17 -4.27 2.13
N PHE A 136 -9.85 -4.16 0.84
CA PHE A 136 -8.47 -4.31 0.36
C PHE A 136 -7.55 -3.25 0.97
N GLU A 137 -8.05 -2.02 1.07
CA GLU A 137 -7.36 -0.88 1.68
C GLU A 137 -7.06 -1.05 3.18
N ASP A 138 -7.74 -1.97 3.87
CA ASP A 138 -7.44 -2.27 5.27
C ASP A 138 -6.15 -3.07 5.42
N ILE A 139 -5.78 -3.85 4.40
CA ILE A 139 -4.53 -4.62 4.35
C ILE A 139 -3.45 -3.80 3.66
N ALA A 140 -3.72 -3.29 2.46
CA ALA A 140 -2.75 -2.55 1.67
C ALA A 140 -2.21 -1.33 2.43
N LEU A 141 -3.10 -0.53 3.03
CA LEU A 141 -2.72 0.70 3.72
C LEU A 141 -2.69 0.54 5.25
N ALA A 142 -2.38 -0.67 5.74
CA ALA A 142 -2.35 -0.95 7.17
C ALA A 142 -1.28 -0.11 7.89
N GLY A 143 -1.71 0.64 8.92
CA GLY A 143 -0.82 1.52 9.70
C GLY A 143 -0.38 2.80 9.00
N ARG A 144 -0.72 3.00 7.72
CA ARG A 144 -0.35 4.18 6.94
C ARG A 144 -1.31 5.35 7.20
N PRO A 145 -0.78 6.56 7.48
CA PRO A 145 -1.60 7.78 7.58
C PRO A 145 -2.23 8.12 6.23
N ILE A 146 -3.39 8.76 6.25
CA ILE A 146 -4.10 9.21 5.03
C ILE A 146 -4.34 10.71 5.15
N PRO A 147 -3.70 11.54 4.30
CA PRO A 147 -3.89 12.98 4.39
C PRO A 147 -5.36 13.34 4.12
N PRO A 148 -5.84 14.44 4.70
CA PRO A 148 -7.14 15.00 4.33
C PRO A 148 -7.09 15.43 2.86
N VAL A 149 -8.10 15.01 2.09
CA VAL A 149 -8.21 15.25 0.64
C VAL A 149 -9.44 16.12 0.39
N SER A 150 -9.23 17.22 -0.32
CA SER A 150 -10.25 18.22 -0.59
C SER A 150 -11.21 17.77 -1.70
N LEU A 151 -12.48 18.16 -1.54
CA LEU A 151 -13.44 18.28 -2.63
C LEU A 151 -13.62 19.78 -2.87
N ARG A 152 -13.41 20.24 -4.10
CA ARG A 152 -13.45 21.68 -4.39
C ARG A 152 -14.88 22.22 -4.22
N SER A 153 -15.01 23.44 -3.72
CA SER A 153 -16.31 24.12 -3.75
C SER A 153 -16.53 24.69 -5.15
N GLN A 154 -17.44 24.08 -5.92
CA GLN A 154 -17.82 24.54 -7.26
C GLN A 154 -19.29 25.02 -7.26
N SER A 155 -19.63 25.95 -8.16
CA SER A 155 -21.00 26.41 -8.29
C SER A 155 -21.92 25.29 -8.80
N ALA A 156 -23.16 25.25 -8.31
CA ALA A 156 -24.16 24.27 -8.76
C ALA A 156 -24.35 24.29 -10.29
N ALA A 157 -24.36 25.50 -10.88
CA ALA A 157 -24.47 25.69 -12.33
C ALA A 157 -23.34 25.02 -13.14
N ARG A 158 -22.16 24.81 -12.54
CA ARG A 158 -21.05 24.07 -13.18
C ARG A 158 -21.16 22.56 -12.92
N LEU A 159 -21.49 22.16 -11.70
CA LEU A 159 -21.51 20.74 -11.30
C LEU A 159 -22.70 19.97 -11.87
N GLU A 160 -23.86 20.60 -12.06
CA GLU A 160 -25.08 19.93 -12.50
C GLU A 160 -24.93 19.32 -13.92
N PRO A 161 -24.48 20.06 -14.95
CA PRO A 161 -24.24 19.48 -16.27
C PRO A 161 -23.14 18.41 -16.28
N LEU A 162 -22.08 18.59 -15.46
CA LEU A 162 -20.99 17.62 -15.35
C LEU A 162 -21.48 16.30 -14.73
N ARG A 163 -22.30 16.38 -13.69
CA ARG A 163 -22.89 15.20 -13.06
C ARG A 163 -23.84 14.48 -13.99
N GLU A 164 -24.69 15.20 -14.72
CA GLU A 164 -25.57 14.58 -15.74
C GLU A 164 -24.76 13.84 -16.81
N ARG A 165 -23.65 14.43 -17.29
CA ARG A 165 -22.74 13.78 -18.24
C ARG A 165 -22.10 12.53 -17.63
N PHE A 166 -21.64 12.63 -16.39
CA PHE A 166 -21.05 11.51 -15.66
C PHE A 166 -22.04 10.35 -15.46
N GLU A 167 -23.26 10.63 -15.00
CA GLU A 167 -24.29 9.61 -14.75
C GLU A 167 -24.75 8.93 -16.05
N ARG A 168 -24.84 9.69 -17.15
CA ARG A 168 -25.15 9.16 -18.48
C ARG A 168 -24.08 8.18 -18.96
N ALA A 169 -22.80 8.52 -18.76
CA ALA A 169 -21.67 7.67 -19.13
C ALA A 169 -21.50 6.48 -18.18
N LEU A 170 -21.86 6.62 -16.90
CA LEU A 170 -21.78 5.55 -15.91
C LEU A 170 -22.76 4.40 -16.20
N LEU A 171 -23.94 4.71 -16.75
CA LEU A 171 -25.01 3.72 -16.91
C LEU A 171 -24.64 2.53 -17.84
N PRO A 172 -24.06 2.74 -19.04
CA PRO A 172 -23.53 1.64 -19.86
C PRO A 172 -22.46 0.80 -19.14
N VAL A 173 -21.55 1.45 -18.42
CA VAL A 173 -20.45 0.80 -17.67
C VAL A 173 -21.03 -0.15 -16.60
N LEU A 174 -22.06 0.29 -15.86
CA LEU A 174 -22.70 -0.53 -14.83
C LEU A 174 -23.54 -1.69 -15.40
N ARG A 175 -24.15 -1.49 -16.58
CA ARG A 175 -25.03 -2.49 -17.24
C ARG A 175 -24.27 -3.55 -18.04
N SER A 176 -22.98 -3.34 -18.28
CA SER A 176 -22.13 -4.16 -19.16
C SER A 176 -21.93 -5.63 -18.72
N ARG A 177 -22.32 -6.01 -17.49
CA ARG A 177 -22.00 -7.31 -16.88
C ARG A 177 -22.41 -8.50 -17.76
N GLY A 178 -21.43 -9.26 -18.25
CA GLY A 178 -21.63 -10.47 -19.05
C GLY A 178 -22.10 -10.23 -20.49
N LEU A 179 -22.04 -8.98 -20.96
CA LEU A 179 -22.55 -8.55 -22.28
C LEU A 179 -21.46 -7.92 -23.17
N VAL A 180 -20.23 -7.75 -22.66
CA VAL A 180 -19.12 -7.08 -23.37
C VAL A 180 -18.51 -7.95 -24.48
N SER A 181 -18.92 -9.23 -24.59
CA SER A 181 -18.46 -10.14 -25.64
C SER A 181 -18.92 -9.78 -27.07
N THR A 182 -19.80 -8.78 -27.23
CA THR A 182 -20.26 -8.29 -28.54
C THR A 182 -19.58 -6.97 -28.91
N GLY A 183 -19.01 -6.88 -30.11
CA GLY A 183 -18.18 -5.73 -30.53
C GLY A 183 -18.87 -4.36 -30.45
N ALA A 184 -20.19 -4.30 -30.68
CA ALA A 184 -20.96 -3.06 -30.56
C ALA A 184 -21.13 -2.59 -29.10
N VAL A 185 -21.34 -3.52 -28.16
CA VAL A 185 -21.46 -3.21 -26.73
C VAL A 185 -20.09 -2.80 -26.17
N ALA A 186 -19.01 -3.46 -26.59
CA ALA A 186 -17.66 -3.09 -26.22
C ALA A 186 -17.31 -1.65 -26.67
N GLY A 187 -17.65 -1.28 -27.91
CA GLY A 187 -17.45 0.07 -28.42
C GLY A 187 -18.20 1.14 -27.64
N LEU A 188 -19.46 0.87 -27.28
CA LEU A 188 -20.27 1.78 -26.45
C LEU A 188 -19.69 1.96 -25.04
N VAL A 189 -19.24 0.86 -24.42
CA VAL A 189 -18.64 0.91 -23.08
C VAL A 189 -17.32 1.70 -23.10
N ASN A 190 -16.48 1.52 -24.12
CA ASN A 190 -15.23 2.27 -24.25
C ASN A 190 -15.47 3.77 -24.42
N ALA A 191 -16.42 4.17 -25.27
CA ALA A 191 -16.79 5.57 -25.42
C ALA A 191 -17.33 6.16 -24.11
N ALA A 192 -18.12 5.38 -23.36
CA ALA A 192 -18.61 5.80 -22.05
C ALA A 192 -17.47 5.95 -21.02
N LEU A 193 -16.45 5.11 -21.05
CA LEU A 193 -15.25 5.30 -20.23
C LEU A 193 -14.52 6.58 -20.63
N ASP A 194 -14.33 6.85 -21.93
CA ASP A 194 -13.69 8.09 -22.40
C ASP A 194 -14.44 9.36 -21.93
N ASP A 195 -15.77 9.31 -21.89
CA ASP A 195 -16.60 10.38 -21.33
C ASP A 195 -16.41 10.54 -19.80
N LEU A 196 -16.25 9.44 -19.06
CA LEU A 196 -15.95 9.46 -17.62
C LEU A 196 -14.55 10.05 -17.37
N ASP A 197 -13.55 9.66 -18.16
CA ASP A 197 -12.20 10.23 -18.13
C ASP A 197 -12.24 11.75 -18.33
N ALA A 198 -12.96 12.22 -19.36
CA ALA A 198 -13.12 13.64 -19.64
C ALA A 198 -13.80 14.40 -18.48
N CYS A 199 -14.78 13.79 -17.81
CA CYS A 199 -15.38 14.37 -16.61
C CYS A 199 -14.37 14.53 -15.47
N LEU A 200 -13.56 13.51 -15.20
CA LEU A 200 -12.57 13.57 -14.13
C LEU A 200 -11.46 14.60 -14.42
N VAL A 201 -11.10 14.78 -15.69
CA VAL A 201 -10.21 15.88 -16.12
C VAL A 201 -10.83 17.24 -15.80
N ASP A 202 -12.10 17.47 -16.14
CA ASP A 202 -12.80 18.74 -15.89
C ASP A 202 -13.01 19.03 -14.38
N LEU A 203 -13.10 17.98 -13.58
CA LEU A 203 -13.25 18.05 -12.12
C LEU A 203 -11.91 18.24 -11.39
N SER A 204 -10.80 17.84 -11.98
CA SER A 204 -9.47 17.96 -11.37
C SER A 204 -9.06 19.41 -11.18
N GLY A 205 -8.41 19.69 -10.04
CA GLY A 205 -7.90 21.00 -9.66
C GLY A 205 -6.39 21.05 -9.47
N PRO A 206 -5.87 22.23 -9.07
CA PRO A 206 -4.44 22.44 -8.88
C PRO A 206 -3.93 22.02 -7.49
N ASP A 207 -4.81 21.78 -6.52
CA ASP A 207 -4.43 21.34 -5.16
C ASP A 207 -3.76 19.96 -5.24
N PRO A 208 -2.55 19.75 -4.67
CA PRO A 208 -1.90 18.44 -4.60
C PRO A 208 -2.75 17.36 -3.91
N TYR A 209 -3.61 17.76 -2.97
CA TYR A 209 -4.49 16.86 -2.22
C TYR A 209 -5.96 16.97 -2.67
N ASP A 210 -6.20 17.17 -3.96
CA ASP A 210 -7.53 17.12 -4.58
C ASP A 210 -7.95 15.67 -4.89
N PHE A 211 -9.17 15.29 -4.48
CA PHE A 211 -9.70 13.95 -4.71
C PHE A 211 -9.79 13.62 -6.20
N TRP A 212 -10.14 14.58 -7.04
CA TRP A 212 -10.33 14.33 -8.46
C TRP A 212 -9.03 14.04 -9.20
N ARG A 213 -7.91 14.62 -8.75
CA ARG A 213 -6.58 14.24 -9.25
C ARG A 213 -6.24 12.79 -8.90
N LEU A 214 -6.52 12.38 -7.65
CA LEU A 214 -6.31 11.00 -7.21
C LEU A 214 -7.19 10.01 -7.98
N ALA A 215 -8.47 10.34 -8.15
CA ALA A 215 -9.41 9.54 -8.93
C ALA A 215 -8.98 9.42 -10.40
N LEU A 216 -8.54 10.52 -11.02
CA LEU A 216 -8.05 10.54 -12.39
C LEU A 216 -6.82 9.65 -12.57
N ALA A 217 -5.84 9.73 -11.66
CA ALA A 217 -4.64 8.88 -11.70
C ALA A 217 -5.00 7.40 -11.52
N CYS A 218 -5.84 7.07 -10.54
CA CYS A 218 -6.32 5.70 -10.31
C CYS A 218 -7.00 5.13 -11.56
N MET A 219 -7.87 5.92 -12.19
CA MET A 219 -8.57 5.53 -13.41
C MET A 219 -7.61 5.31 -14.58
N ARG A 220 -6.68 6.23 -14.83
CA ARG A 220 -5.66 6.09 -15.89
C ARG A 220 -4.80 4.84 -15.69
N SER A 221 -4.35 4.61 -14.46
CA SER A 221 -3.61 3.40 -14.10
C SER A 221 -4.42 2.13 -14.36
N MET A 222 -5.69 2.11 -13.96
CA MET A 222 -6.56 0.96 -14.22
C MET A 222 -6.75 0.69 -15.72
N ARG A 223 -6.89 1.75 -16.53
CA ARG A 223 -6.99 1.60 -17.99
C ARG A 223 -5.70 1.10 -18.62
N ALA A 224 -4.55 1.64 -18.20
CA ALA A 224 -3.24 1.23 -18.71
C ALA A 224 -2.92 -0.23 -18.40
N ASN A 225 -3.29 -0.70 -17.21
CA ASN A 225 -3.03 -2.07 -16.75
C ASN A 225 -4.11 -3.08 -17.18
N GLY A 226 -5.01 -2.68 -18.10
CA GLY A 226 -5.98 -3.59 -18.70
C GLY A 226 -7.08 -4.06 -17.77
N HIS A 227 -7.37 -3.34 -16.68
CA HIS A 227 -8.48 -3.67 -15.79
C HIS A 227 -9.79 -3.61 -16.55
N THR A 228 -10.53 -4.73 -16.54
CA THR A 228 -11.75 -4.84 -17.34
C THR A 228 -12.92 -4.16 -16.63
N VAL A 229 -13.87 -3.65 -17.40
CA VAL A 229 -15.15 -3.14 -16.86
C VAL A 229 -15.99 -4.27 -16.26
N GLU A 230 -15.68 -5.53 -16.59
CA GLU A 230 -16.31 -6.69 -15.98
C GLU A 230 -15.89 -6.88 -14.52
N ASP A 231 -14.76 -6.32 -14.11
CA ASP A 231 -14.34 -6.27 -12.71
C ASP A 231 -15.34 -5.46 -11.86
N ALA A 232 -15.78 -6.07 -10.76
CA ALA A 232 -16.63 -5.42 -9.78
C ALA A 232 -15.93 -4.25 -9.10
N GLU A 233 -14.61 -4.29 -8.94
CA GLU A 233 -13.83 -3.22 -8.32
C GLU A 233 -13.84 -1.94 -9.17
N THR A 234 -13.57 -2.06 -10.47
CA THR A 234 -13.66 -0.97 -11.45
C THR A 234 -15.04 -0.30 -11.44
N ARG A 235 -16.12 -1.08 -11.48
CA ARG A 235 -17.49 -0.53 -11.42
C ARG A 235 -17.80 0.15 -10.09
N ARG A 236 -17.37 -0.44 -8.97
CA ARG A 236 -17.54 0.16 -7.64
C ARG A 236 -16.79 1.48 -7.52
N PHE A 237 -15.59 1.58 -8.10
CA PHE A 237 -14.81 2.81 -8.14
C PHE A 237 -15.60 3.94 -8.82
N TYR A 238 -16.10 3.71 -10.05
CA TYR A 238 -16.88 4.75 -10.75
C TYR A 238 -18.18 5.11 -10.03
N ALA A 239 -18.88 4.12 -9.45
CA ALA A 239 -20.07 4.39 -8.64
C ALA A 239 -19.76 5.23 -7.39
N ARG A 240 -18.62 4.98 -6.74
CA ARG A 240 -18.15 5.79 -5.60
C ARG A 240 -17.74 7.21 -6.03
N CYS A 241 -17.17 7.38 -7.21
CA CYS A 241 -16.92 8.71 -7.78
C CYS A 241 -18.22 9.49 -7.99
N ASN A 242 -19.30 8.84 -8.46
CA ASN A 242 -20.61 9.50 -8.55
C ASN A 242 -21.14 9.96 -7.18
N MET A 243 -20.88 9.18 -6.13
CA MET A 243 -21.26 9.57 -4.76
C MET A 243 -20.44 10.77 -4.28
N ALA A 244 -19.14 10.83 -4.59
CA ALA A 244 -18.29 11.99 -4.29
C ALA A 244 -18.75 13.25 -5.02
N LEU A 245 -19.21 13.14 -6.26
CA LEU A 245 -19.86 14.25 -6.99
C LEU A 245 -21.10 14.76 -6.27
N ALA A 246 -21.94 13.85 -5.77
CA ALA A 246 -23.12 14.23 -4.99
C ALA A 246 -22.75 14.90 -3.66
N ASP A 247 -21.67 14.46 -3.02
CA ASP A 247 -21.15 15.08 -1.79
C ASP A 247 -20.59 16.48 -2.05
N GLU A 248 -19.85 16.67 -3.16
CA GLU A 248 -19.36 17.99 -3.58
C GLU A 248 -20.52 18.95 -3.90
N GLN A 249 -21.58 18.47 -4.57
CA GLN A 249 -22.79 19.25 -4.82
C GLN A 249 -23.52 19.66 -3.52
N ARG A 250 -23.41 18.86 -2.45
CA ARG A 250 -23.92 19.20 -1.11
C ARG A 250 -23.00 20.15 -0.35
N GLY A 251 -21.86 20.55 -0.94
CA GLY A 251 -20.88 21.43 -0.32
C GLY A 251 -20.01 20.74 0.74
N ILE A 252 -19.88 19.40 0.69
CA ILE A 252 -18.97 18.67 1.57
C ILE A 252 -17.53 18.96 1.13
N PRO A 253 -16.67 19.53 1.99
CA PRO A 253 -15.36 20.05 1.57
C PRO A 253 -14.25 18.99 1.57
N LEU A 254 -14.46 17.84 2.19
CA LEU A 254 -13.47 16.75 2.29
C LEU A 254 -14.07 15.45 1.77
N ALA A 255 -13.29 14.72 0.98
CA ALA A 255 -13.66 13.38 0.56
C ALA A 255 -13.68 12.43 1.76
N PRO A 256 -14.64 11.48 1.83
CA PRO A 256 -14.66 10.48 2.88
C PRO A 256 -13.34 9.71 2.95
N ARG A 257 -12.76 9.56 4.15
CA ARG A 257 -11.48 8.85 4.36
C ARG A 257 -11.47 7.45 3.74
N SER A 258 -12.56 6.71 3.89
CA SER A 258 -12.70 5.35 3.32
C SER A 258 -12.62 5.36 1.79
N LEU A 259 -13.20 6.39 1.14
CA LEU A 259 -13.11 6.57 -0.30
C LEU A 259 -11.67 6.84 -0.74
N VAL A 260 -11.01 7.80 -0.09
CA VAL A 260 -9.60 8.13 -0.38
C VAL A 260 -8.71 6.90 -0.20
N ARG A 261 -8.87 6.16 0.90
CA ARG A 261 -8.13 4.92 1.17
C ARG A 261 -8.32 3.88 0.09
N ALA A 262 -9.57 3.64 -0.31
CA ALA A 262 -9.87 2.68 -1.37
C ALA A 262 -9.20 3.10 -2.69
N THR A 263 -9.41 4.33 -3.15
CA THR A 263 -8.83 4.83 -4.40
C THR A 263 -7.30 4.78 -4.38
N LEU A 264 -6.69 5.16 -3.25
CA LEU A 264 -5.23 5.15 -3.09
C LEU A 264 -4.68 3.72 -3.10
N ALA A 265 -5.36 2.77 -2.44
CA ALA A 265 -4.94 1.36 -2.45
C ALA A 265 -5.01 0.76 -3.86
N LEU A 266 -6.05 1.10 -4.64
CA LEU A 266 -6.18 0.67 -6.03
C LEU A 266 -5.06 1.22 -6.91
N LEU A 267 -4.77 2.51 -6.80
CA LEU A 267 -3.67 3.12 -7.54
C LEU A 267 -2.33 2.50 -7.15
N TRP A 268 -2.06 2.37 -5.85
CA TRP A 268 -0.76 1.91 -5.37
C TRP A 268 -0.51 0.43 -5.67
N ARG A 269 -1.55 -0.40 -5.70
CA ARG A 269 -1.43 -1.86 -5.92
C ARG A 269 -0.50 -2.20 -7.08
N ASP A 270 -0.78 -1.64 -8.25
CA ASP A 270 -0.10 -2.05 -9.48
C ASP A 270 1.36 -1.58 -9.45
N TYR A 271 1.60 -0.35 -8.99
CA TYR A 271 2.94 0.21 -8.79
C TYR A 271 3.75 -0.50 -7.69
N ALA A 272 3.09 -0.98 -6.65
CA ALA A 272 3.72 -1.68 -5.54
C ALA A 272 4.21 -3.07 -5.96
N LEU A 273 3.48 -3.75 -6.84
CA LEU A 273 3.75 -5.11 -7.30
C LEU A 273 4.68 -5.15 -8.51
N PHE A 274 4.48 -4.26 -9.47
CA PHE A 274 5.14 -4.30 -10.78
C PHE A 274 6.12 -3.14 -11.01
N GLY A 275 6.23 -2.23 -10.05
CA GLY A 275 7.04 -1.01 -10.15
C GLY A 275 6.47 0.01 -11.12
N ALA A 276 7.19 1.12 -11.27
CA ALA A 276 6.89 2.21 -12.19
C ALA A 276 7.91 2.27 -13.34
N ALA A 277 7.43 2.62 -14.53
CA ALA A 277 8.24 2.99 -15.68
C ALA A 277 8.46 4.51 -15.76
N ALA A 278 9.26 4.98 -16.73
CA ALA A 278 9.61 6.40 -16.83
C ALA A 278 8.37 7.28 -17.13
N GLU A 279 7.44 6.76 -17.92
CA GLU A 279 6.15 7.37 -18.24
C GLU A 279 5.22 7.54 -17.03
N ASP A 280 5.42 6.77 -15.96
CA ASP A 280 4.59 6.81 -14.74
C ASP A 280 5.00 7.91 -13.75
N THR A 281 5.94 8.79 -14.14
CA THR A 281 6.51 9.81 -13.24
C THR A 281 5.43 10.64 -12.53
N GLU A 282 4.35 11.01 -13.22
CA GLU A 282 3.25 11.76 -12.60
C GLU A 282 2.50 10.96 -11.52
N HIS A 283 2.27 9.66 -11.75
CA HIS A 283 1.63 8.79 -10.77
C HIS A 283 2.53 8.50 -9.58
N VAL A 284 3.85 8.34 -9.80
CA VAL A 284 4.80 8.15 -8.71
C VAL A 284 4.90 9.41 -7.84
N GLU A 285 4.95 10.59 -8.45
CA GLU A 285 4.96 11.86 -7.71
C GLU A 285 3.68 12.05 -6.90
N LEU A 286 2.52 11.67 -7.45
CA LEU A 286 1.27 11.65 -6.72
C LEU A 286 1.31 10.65 -5.54
N LEU A 287 1.70 9.40 -5.76
CA LEU A 287 1.80 8.39 -4.69
C LEU A 287 2.75 8.83 -3.58
N ARG A 288 3.82 9.53 -3.95
CA ARG A 288 4.78 10.13 -3.03
C ARG A 288 4.16 11.26 -2.21
N ASP A 289 3.27 12.07 -2.78
CA ASP A 289 2.45 13.04 -2.03
C ASP A 289 1.58 12.38 -0.96
N TYR A 290 1.21 11.11 -1.15
CA TYR A 290 0.48 10.28 -0.19
C TYR A 290 1.37 9.41 0.71
N GLY A 291 2.70 9.57 0.65
CA GLY A 291 3.65 8.80 1.46
C GLY A 291 3.76 7.33 1.06
N LEU A 292 3.55 7.00 -0.21
CA LEU A 292 3.65 5.64 -0.72
C LEU A 292 4.90 5.48 -1.60
N THR A 293 5.72 4.49 -1.26
CA THR A 293 6.93 4.16 -2.00
C THR A 293 6.62 3.23 -3.17
N VAL A 294 7.36 3.41 -4.25
CA VAL A 294 7.27 2.63 -5.49
C VAL A 294 8.69 2.26 -5.90
N ASP A 295 8.89 1.06 -6.44
CA ASP A 295 10.17 0.70 -7.07
C ASP A 295 10.16 1.18 -8.50
N TRP A 296 11.28 1.76 -8.92
CA TRP A 296 11.50 2.10 -10.31
C TRP A 296 12.08 0.87 -11.01
N HIS A 297 11.34 0.33 -11.97
CA HIS A 297 11.83 -0.71 -12.85
C HIS A 297 12.04 -0.13 -14.24
N ILE A 298 13.11 -0.55 -14.93
CA ILE A 298 13.25 -0.31 -16.36
C ILE A 298 12.28 -1.29 -17.04
N ALA A 299 11.02 -0.88 -17.12
CA ALA A 299 9.87 -1.42 -17.88
C ALA A 299 9.75 -2.94 -18.00
N GLY A 300 8.68 -3.50 -17.40
CA GLY A 300 8.16 -4.87 -17.48
C GLY A 300 7.98 -5.44 -18.90
N THR A 301 9.09 -5.57 -19.60
CA THR A 301 9.26 -6.39 -20.79
C THR A 301 9.75 -7.77 -20.35
N GLN A 302 9.38 -8.84 -21.05
CA GLN A 302 9.93 -10.18 -20.78
C GLN A 302 11.48 -10.18 -20.76
N ALA A 303 12.11 -9.26 -21.48
CA ALA A 303 13.57 -9.07 -21.45
C ALA A 303 14.06 -8.44 -20.14
N SER A 304 13.33 -7.48 -19.57
CA SER A 304 13.63 -6.90 -18.26
C SER A 304 13.38 -7.88 -17.12
N GLU A 305 12.31 -8.70 -17.20
CA GLU A 305 12.01 -9.78 -16.27
C GLU A 305 13.12 -10.82 -16.34
N ALA A 306 13.54 -11.24 -17.54
CA ALA A 306 14.65 -12.17 -17.70
C ALA A 306 15.99 -11.59 -17.20
N LEU A 307 16.25 -10.30 -17.37
CA LEU A 307 17.45 -9.62 -16.84
C LEU A 307 17.40 -9.48 -15.32
N TRP A 308 16.22 -9.24 -14.76
CA TRP A 308 16.01 -9.13 -13.32
C TRP A 308 16.01 -10.51 -12.65
N GLU A 309 15.42 -11.54 -13.25
CA GLU A 309 15.54 -12.94 -12.83
C GLU A 309 16.98 -13.43 -12.93
N ALA A 310 17.69 -13.11 -14.02
CA ALA A 310 19.11 -13.41 -14.15
C ALA A 310 19.93 -12.68 -13.08
N GLY A 311 19.63 -11.41 -12.79
CA GLY A 311 20.26 -10.63 -11.73
C GLY A 311 19.90 -11.09 -10.32
N ALA A 312 18.67 -11.56 -10.10
CA ALA A 312 18.17 -12.11 -8.85
C ALA A 312 18.78 -13.47 -8.57
N HIS A 313 18.82 -14.37 -9.56
CA HIS A 313 19.53 -15.63 -9.47
C HIS A 313 21.04 -15.43 -9.34
N GLN A 314 21.64 -14.46 -10.03
CA GLN A 314 23.05 -14.14 -9.85
C GLN A 314 23.31 -13.58 -8.44
N ALA A 315 22.42 -12.73 -7.90
CA ALA A 315 22.49 -12.23 -6.53
C ALA A 315 22.25 -13.31 -5.47
N GLU A 316 21.32 -14.24 -5.70
CA GLU A 316 21.07 -15.42 -4.86
C GLU A 316 22.26 -16.38 -4.92
N THR A 317 22.85 -16.60 -6.09
CA THR A 317 24.02 -17.47 -6.27
C THR A 317 25.27 -16.83 -5.64
N LEU A 318 25.45 -15.51 -5.75
CA LEU A 318 26.49 -14.75 -5.06
C LEU A 318 26.27 -14.73 -3.53
N ALA A 319 25.01 -14.58 -3.09
CA ALA A 319 24.65 -14.64 -1.67
C ALA A 319 24.86 -16.04 -1.10
N ALA A 320 24.53 -17.09 -1.86
CA ALA A 320 24.73 -18.49 -1.50
C ALA A 320 26.22 -18.90 -1.52
N HIS A 321 27.06 -18.22 -2.31
CA HIS A 321 28.47 -18.59 -2.42
C HIS A 321 29.40 -17.86 -1.44
N VAL A 322 29.12 -16.64 -0.96
CA VAL A 322 30.05 -15.92 -0.03
C VAL A 322 29.36 -14.95 0.96
N GLY A 323 28.04 -14.73 0.92
CA GLY A 323 27.41 -13.66 1.72
C GLY A 323 27.18 -14.01 3.20
N LYS A 324 27.91 -13.38 4.14
CA LYS A 324 27.55 -13.40 5.57
C LYS A 324 26.13 -12.82 5.72
N SER A 325 25.20 -13.55 6.33
CA SER A 325 23.93 -12.99 6.79
C SER A 325 24.14 -12.21 8.08
N ARG A 326 23.34 -11.16 8.32
CA ARG A 326 23.26 -10.46 9.60
C ARG A 326 21.89 -10.64 10.22
N GLU A 327 21.86 -10.80 11.53
CA GLU A 327 20.63 -10.83 12.32
C GLU A 327 20.35 -9.44 12.89
N LEU A 328 19.13 -8.96 12.70
CA LEU A 328 18.61 -7.67 13.17
C LEU A 328 17.34 -7.94 13.97
N GLY A 329 17.49 -8.56 15.14
CA GLY A 329 16.36 -9.09 15.90
C GLY A 329 15.69 -10.24 15.17
N MET A 330 14.43 -10.06 14.78
CA MET A 330 13.64 -11.08 14.07
C MET A 330 13.98 -11.21 12.59
N LEU A 331 14.73 -10.24 12.02
CA LEU A 331 15.04 -10.17 10.61
C LEU A 331 16.44 -10.73 10.33
N THR A 332 16.57 -11.61 9.35
CA THR A 332 17.86 -12.04 8.79
C THR A 332 18.05 -11.41 7.42
N VAL A 333 19.12 -10.63 7.24
CA VAL A 333 19.39 -9.86 6.02
C VAL A 333 20.72 -10.25 5.38
N ASN A 334 20.86 -10.00 4.08
CA ASN A 334 22.13 -10.09 3.38
C ASN A 334 23.06 -8.96 3.84
N ALA A 335 24.33 -9.25 4.20
CA ALA A 335 25.24 -8.21 4.68
C ALA A 335 25.49 -7.09 3.65
N ASN A 336 25.58 -7.39 2.35
CA ASN A 336 25.82 -6.35 1.34
C ASN A 336 24.63 -5.41 1.23
N ALA A 337 23.41 -5.97 1.17
CA ALA A 337 22.17 -5.17 1.16
C ALA A 337 22.01 -4.33 2.43
N TYR A 338 22.49 -4.86 3.57
CA TYR A 338 22.53 -4.12 4.83
C TYR A 338 23.51 -2.94 4.79
N GLU A 339 24.73 -3.11 4.27
CA GLU A 339 25.69 -2.00 4.16
C GLU A 339 25.19 -0.92 3.17
N ASP A 340 24.63 -1.32 2.02
CA ASP A 340 24.01 -0.39 1.05
C ASP A 340 22.88 0.43 1.70
N PHE A 341 22.07 -0.25 2.52
CA PHE A 341 21.02 0.41 3.30
C PHE A 341 21.60 1.41 4.30
N LEU A 342 22.66 1.07 5.05
CA LEU A 342 23.26 1.98 6.02
C LEU A 342 23.80 3.25 5.36
N GLN A 343 24.42 3.15 4.19
CA GLN A 343 24.88 4.32 3.43
C GLN A 343 23.72 5.22 3.02
N THR A 344 22.62 4.61 2.54
CA THR A 344 21.40 5.36 2.19
C THR A 344 20.77 6.02 3.42
N ALA A 345 20.74 5.31 4.54
CA ALA A 345 20.15 5.78 5.79
C ALA A 345 20.92 6.95 6.41
N ASP A 346 22.25 6.90 6.41
CA ASP A 346 23.10 7.96 6.95
C ASP A 346 22.90 9.30 6.20
N ALA A 347 22.88 9.23 4.86
CA ALA A 347 22.59 10.39 4.02
C ALA A 347 21.18 10.94 4.27
N ALA A 348 20.18 10.06 4.39
CA ALA A 348 18.79 10.47 4.61
C ALA A 348 18.57 11.11 5.99
N ILE A 349 19.14 10.54 7.06
CA ILE A 349 19.03 11.10 8.43
C ILE A 349 19.67 12.47 8.51
N SER A 350 20.85 12.64 7.91
CA SER A 350 21.56 13.93 7.90
C SER A 350 20.67 15.02 7.29
N ALA A 351 20.10 14.75 6.11
CA ALA A 351 19.15 15.66 5.46
C ALA A 351 17.91 15.93 6.33
N LEU A 352 17.27 14.88 6.87
CA LEU A 352 16.06 15.03 7.69
C LEU A 352 16.30 15.85 8.96
N THR A 353 17.43 15.67 9.61
CA THR A 353 17.79 16.38 10.85
C THR A 353 18.06 17.86 10.58
N ASP A 354 18.80 18.16 9.51
CA ASP A 354 19.10 19.53 9.12
C ASP A 354 17.83 20.30 8.74
N HIS A 355 16.91 19.65 8.02
CA HIS A 355 15.62 20.24 7.65
C HIS A 355 14.66 20.40 8.83
N ALA A 356 14.63 19.44 9.78
CA ALA A 356 13.81 19.54 11.00
C ALA A 356 14.20 20.77 11.84
N ARG A 357 15.51 20.98 12.05
CA ARG A 357 16.02 22.16 12.79
C ARG A 357 15.74 23.48 12.07
N ALA A 358 15.79 23.48 10.74
CA ALA A 358 15.47 24.67 9.95
C ALA A 358 13.96 25.02 10.01
N ALA A 359 13.09 24.00 10.11
CA ALA A 359 11.64 24.15 10.13
C ALA A 359 11.09 24.81 11.42
N ASP A 360 11.87 24.85 12.50
CA ASP A 360 11.53 25.57 13.74
C ASP A 360 11.59 27.10 13.60
N ASN A 361 12.14 27.60 12.49
CA ASN A 361 12.15 29.03 12.19
C ASN A 361 11.14 29.36 11.08
N PRO A 362 9.95 29.92 11.40
CA PRO A 362 8.90 30.22 10.41
C PRO A 362 9.34 31.19 9.32
N GLN A 363 10.30 32.08 9.60
CA GLN A 363 10.86 33.02 8.63
C GLN A 363 11.85 32.35 7.64
N LYS A 364 12.29 31.13 7.93
CA LYS A 364 13.21 30.33 7.11
C LYS A 364 12.60 29.02 6.60
N ALA A 365 11.30 28.82 6.78
CA ALA A 365 10.62 27.61 6.32
C ALA A 365 10.55 27.60 4.78
N ASP A 366 11.63 27.13 4.15
CA ASP A 366 11.75 26.99 2.71
C ASP A 366 10.96 25.76 2.22
N PRO A 367 9.95 25.94 1.35
CA PRO A 367 9.20 24.82 0.79
C PRO A 367 10.06 23.85 -0.02
N SER A 368 11.14 24.31 -0.65
CA SER A 368 12.06 23.45 -1.39
C SER A 368 12.83 22.53 -0.46
N ALA A 369 13.31 23.05 0.67
CA ALA A 369 13.93 22.26 1.73
C ALA A 369 12.96 21.21 2.32
N ALA A 370 11.68 21.56 2.49
CA ALA A 370 10.67 20.59 2.94
C ALA A 370 10.43 19.47 1.89
N LEU A 371 10.43 19.78 0.59
CA LEU A 371 10.39 18.75 -0.46
C LEU A 371 11.63 17.84 -0.38
N GLN A 372 12.83 18.41 -0.24
CA GLN A 372 14.07 17.63 -0.11
C GLN A 372 14.05 16.69 1.11
N ALA A 373 13.50 17.14 2.23
CA ALA A 373 13.29 16.32 3.42
C ALA A 373 12.32 15.17 3.14
N GLY A 374 11.18 15.46 2.51
CA GLY A 374 10.23 14.44 2.06
C GLY A 374 10.88 13.42 1.11
N ASP A 375 11.76 13.89 0.24
CA ASP A 375 12.47 13.09 -0.73
C ASP A 375 13.54 12.18 -0.11
N ALA A 376 14.19 12.64 0.96
CA ALA A 376 15.11 11.84 1.77
C ALA A 376 14.35 10.76 2.56
N ALA A 377 13.23 11.11 3.19
CA ALA A 377 12.37 10.16 3.90
C ALA A 377 11.84 9.07 2.95
N TYR A 378 11.40 9.44 1.75
CA TYR A 378 10.95 8.48 0.72
C TYR A 378 12.05 7.47 0.35
N ARG A 379 13.27 7.94 0.08
CA ARG A 379 14.40 7.07 -0.29
C ARG A 379 14.74 6.10 0.83
N LEU A 380 14.73 6.58 2.08
CA LEU A 380 14.90 5.75 3.26
C LEU A 380 13.77 4.72 3.42
N GLY A 381 12.51 5.13 3.23
CA GLY A 381 11.34 4.24 3.30
C GLY A 381 11.37 3.14 2.24
N ALA A 382 11.76 3.47 1.01
CA ALA A 382 11.94 2.52 -0.08
C ALA A 382 13.07 1.53 0.23
N ALA A 383 14.23 2.02 0.68
CA ALA A 383 15.37 1.16 1.05
C ALA A 383 15.06 0.25 2.25
N ALA A 384 14.37 0.78 3.27
CA ALA A 384 13.92 0.00 4.42
C ALA A 384 12.89 -1.08 4.01
N SER A 385 11.96 -0.74 3.12
CA SER A 385 10.96 -1.68 2.60
C SER A 385 11.63 -2.79 1.78
N ALA A 386 12.59 -2.45 0.92
CA ALA A 386 13.37 -3.40 0.13
C ALA A 386 14.20 -4.34 1.01
N LEU A 387 14.71 -3.87 2.16
CA LEU A 387 15.46 -4.71 3.11
C LEU A 387 14.54 -5.54 4.03
N GLY A 388 13.26 -5.17 4.19
CA GLY A 388 12.31 -5.85 5.07
C GLY A 388 12.15 -5.21 6.47
N LEU A 389 12.65 -3.99 6.68
CA LEU A 389 12.54 -3.24 7.94
C LEU A 389 11.19 -2.50 8.03
N GLY A 390 10.10 -3.25 8.28
CA GLY A 390 8.72 -2.74 8.20
C GLY A 390 8.43 -1.52 9.07
N HIS A 391 8.87 -1.51 10.34
CA HIS A 391 8.65 -0.35 11.23
C HIS A 391 9.40 0.91 10.76
N VAL A 392 10.62 0.76 10.25
CA VAL A 392 11.43 1.86 9.73
C VAL A 392 10.77 2.44 8.49
N ALA A 393 10.37 1.55 7.56
CA ALA A 393 9.68 1.95 6.34
C ALA A 393 8.40 2.73 6.64
N LEU A 394 7.54 2.21 7.52
CA LEU A 394 6.26 2.83 7.84
C LEU A 394 6.41 4.23 8.45
N LEU A 395 7.39 4.42 9.35
CA LEU A 395 7.66 5.73 9.96
C LEU A 395 8.30 6.70 8.95
N ALA A 396 9.21 6.23 8.10
CA ALA A 396 9.82 7.04 7.06
C ALA A 396 8.78 7.52 6.03
N ASP A 397 7.89 6.62 5.60
CA ASP A 397 6.79 6.91 4.68
C ASP A 397 5.83 7.96 5.26
N ALA A 398 5.43 7.82 6.53
CA ALA A 398 4.61 8.80 7.23
C ALA A 398 5.32 10.16 7.39
N LEU A 399 6.63 10.16 7.68
CA LEU A 399 7.43 11.38 7.79
C LEU A 399 7.58 12.07 6.42
N GLY A 400 7.76 11.31 5.35
CA GLY A 400 7.81 11.82 3.98
C GLY A 400 6.52 12.52 3.57
N LEU A 401 5.37 11.90 3.86
CA LEU A 401 4.05 12.53 3.70
C LEU A 401 3.94 13.84 4.49
N ALA A 402 4.34 13.84 5.76
CA ALA A 402 4.25 15.01 6.62
C ALA A 402 5.08 16.20 6.08
N TRP A 403 6.30 15.93 5.59
CA TRP A 403 7.14 16.94 4.95
C TRP A 403 6.56 17.45 3.64
N ARG A 404 5.98 16.58 2.80
CA ARG A 404 5.32 17.01 1.56
C ARG A 404 4.09 17.86 1.81
N ARG A 405 3.25 17.51 2.79
CA ARG A 405 2.13 18.38 3.21
C ARG A 405 2.63 19.77 3.60
N ARG A 406 3.76 19.86 4.31
CA ARG A 406 4.35 21.14 4.71
C ARG A 406 4.92 21.92 3.52
N ALA A 407 5.60 21.25 2.60
CA ALA A 407 6.09 21.87 1.37
C ALA A 407 4.95 22.47 0.53
N HIS A 408 3.90 21.68 0.29
CA HIS A 408 2.73 22.10 -0.48
C HIS A 408 2.00 23.26 0.19
N ALA A 409 1.87 23.24 1.51
CA ALA A 409 1.31 24.37 2.26
C ALA A 409 2.16 25.65 2.12
N GLY A 410 3.49 25.52 2.04
CA GLY A 410 4.41 26.65 1.89
C GLY A 410 4.37 27.34 0.52
N VAL A 411 4.04 26.61 -0.56
CA VAL A 411 3.90 27.16 -1.92
C VAL A 411 2.45 27.45 -2.33
N SER A 412 1.47 27.08 -1.49
CA SER A 412 0.05 27.19 -1.84
C SER A 412 -0.35 28.63 -2.12
N THR A 413 -1.07 28.85 -3.23
CA THR A 413 -1.67 30.14 -3.58
C THR A 413 -2.81 30.47 -2.61
N PRO A 414 -3.24 31.76 -2.49
CA PRO A 414 -4.41 32.11 -1.68
C PRO A 414 -5.68 31.34 -2.06
N ALA A 415 -5.86 31.04 -3.35
CA ALA A 415 -6.98 30.25 -3.85
C ALA A 415 -6.92 28.80 -3.34
N VAL A 416 -5.75 28.15 -3.36
CA VAL A 416 -5.58 26.79 -2.81
C VAL A 416 -5.75 26.81 -1.29
N ARG A 417 -5.16 27.79 -0.59
CA ARG A 417 -5.27 27.94 0.88
C ARG A 417 -6.71 28.11 1.35
N ALA A 418 -7.57 28.77 0.58
CA ALA A 418 -8.98 28.92 0.90
C ALA A 418 -9.76 27.59 0.94
N HIS A 419 -9.21 26.52 0.36
CA HIS A 419 -9.79 25.18 0.33
C HIS A 419 -9.10 24.19 1.28
N VAL A 420 -8.00 24.59 1.93
CA VAL A 420 -7.30 23.76 2.92
C VAL A 420 -8.10 23.79 4.22
N VAL A 421 -8.72 22.66 4.56
CA VAL A 421 -9.49 22.50 5.81
C VAL A 421 -8.60 22.13 6.99
N VAL A 422 -7.49 21.43 6.73
CA VAL A 422 -6.59 20.90 7.75
C VAL A 422 -5.18 21.36 7.46
N ASP A 423 -4.57 22.05 8.43
CA ASP A 423 -3.22 22.57 8.31
C ASP A 423 -2.17 21.45 8.14
N ALA A 424 -0.99 21.85 7.64
CA ALA A 424 0.16 20.97 7.59
C ALA A 424 0.68 20.63 9.00
N PRO A 425 1.35 19.47 9.19
CA PRO A 425 1.91 19.08 10.47
C PRO A 425 2.89 20.12 11.03
N ASP A 426 2.86 20.31 12.35
CA ASP A 426 3.76 21.24 13.03
C ASP A 426 5.21 20.73 13.08
N ALA A 427 6.16 21.65 13.30
CA ALA A 427 7.59 21.33 13.28
C ALA A 427 8.00 20.35 14.39
N ARG A 428 7.36 20.41 15.57
CA ARG A 428 7.72 19.54 16.70
C ARG A 428 7.33 18.09 16.43
N SER A 429 6.17 17.88 15.81
CA SER A 429 5.75 16.54 15.37
C SER A 429 6.73 15.93 14.35
N LEU A 430 7.26 16.75 13.43
CA LEU A 430 8.27 16.32 12.45
C LEU A 430 9.61 16.01 13.12
N GLU A 431 10.08 16.86 14.03
CA GLU A 431 11.33 16.67 14.76
C GLU A 431 11.28 15.41 15.64
N ALA A 432 10.19 15.22 16.39
CA ALA A 432 10.01 14.03 17.22
C ALA A 432 10.00 12.74 16.39
N ALA A 433 9.38 12.75 15.20
CA ALA A 433 9.39 11.62 14.29
C ALA A 433 10.76 11.37 13.67
N ALA A 434 11.47 12.42 13.24
CA ALA A 434 12.83 12.32 12.71
C ALA A 434 13.80 11.78 13.75
N GLU A 435 13.70 12.22 15.01
CA GLU A 435 14.52 11.74 16.12
C GLU A 435 14.23 10.26 16.44
N ALA A 436 12.96 9.87 16.46
CA ALA A 436 12.59 8.47 16.66
C ALA A 436 13.12 7.57 15.54
N LEU A 437 13.03 8.03 14.28
CA LEU A 437 13.56 7.33 13.12
C LEU A 437 15.09 7.20 13.19
N ARG A 438 15.78 8.27 13.57
CA ARG A 438 17.23 8.27 13.83
C ARG A 438 17.61 7.25 14.92
N ALA A 439 16.88 7.23 16.03
CA ALA A 439 17.11 6.27 17.11
C ALA A 439 16.89 4.80 16.65
N MET A 440 15.88 4.55 15.81
CA MET A 440 15.67 3.23 15.20
C MET A 440 16.84 2.83 14.31
N LEU A 441 17.35 3.75 13.49
CA LEU A 441 18.46 3.49 12.57
C LEU A 441 19.79 3.28 13.28
N HIS A 442 20.05 3.99 14.39
CA HIS A 442 21.21 3.70 15.23
C HIS A 442 21.16 2.30 15.85
N LYS A 443 19.99 1.79 16.23
CA LYS A 443 19.83 0.39 16.67
C LYS A 443 20.12 -0.57 15.54
N VAL A 444 19.57 -0.31 14.35
CA VAL A 444 19.82 -1.13 13.16
C VAL A 444 21.32 -1.18 12.86
N ALA A 445 22.00 -0.03 12.83
CA ALA A 445 23.45 0.07 12.60
C ALA A 445 24.28 -0.72 13.63
N ALA A 446 23.82 -0.77 14.89
CA ALA A 446 24.42 -1.56 15.95
C ALA A 446 24.12 -3.07 15.88
N GLY A 447 23.36 -3.52 14.87
CA GLY A 447 22.94 -4.92 14.75
C GLY A 447 21.80 -5.31 15.71
N VAL A 448 21.09 -4.33 16.27
CA VAL A 448 20.01 -4.54 17.24
C VAL A 448 18.66 -4.37 16.54
N ALA A 449 17.66 -5.14 17.00
CA ALA A 449 16.29 -5.03 16.52
C ALA A 449 15.80 -3.56 16.58
N PRO A 450 15.21 -3.02 15.50
CA PRO A 450 14.60 -1.70 15.56
C PRO A 450 13.44 -1.72 16.56
N GLN A 451 13.34 -0.65 17.36
CA GLN A 451 12.20 -0.48 18.25
C GLN A 451 10.91 -0.24 17.46
N SER A 452 9.78 -0.71 17.98
CA SER A 452 8.48 -0.44 17.35
C SER A 452 8.17 1.06 17.34
N ALA A 453 7.60 1.54 16.24
CA ALA A 453 7.12 2.92 16.11
C ALA A 453 5.79 3.19 16.85
N ALA A 454 5.33 2.27 17.70
CA ALA A 454 3.98 2.22 18.29
C ALA A 454 3.51 3.51 18.99
N ASN A 455 4.42 4.32 19.53
CA ASN A 455 4.04 5.57 20.21
C ASN A 455 4.15 6.81 19.30
N VAL A 456 5.13 6.83 18.39
CA VAL A 456 5.45 8.00 17.56
C VAL A 456 4.62 8.04 16.30
N LEU A 457 4.40 6.88 15.67
CA LEU A 457 3.60 6.78 14.45
C LEU A 457 2.15 7.25 14.67
N PRO A 458 1.41 6.82 15.72
CA PRO A 458 0.05 7.35 15.94
C PRO A 458 0.02 8.85 16.25
N ALA A 459 1.06 9.40 16.90
CA ALA A 459 1.15 10.84 17.12
C ALA A 459 1.34 11.60 15.80
N LEU A 460 2.27 11.14 14.96
CA LEU A 460 2.50 11.70 13.63
C LEU A 460 1.27 11.54 12.72
N THR A 461 0.62 10.37 12.74
CA THR A 461 -0.63 10.13 11.99
C THR A 461 -1.71 11.12 12.39
N ARG A 462 -1.91 11.37 13.70
CA ARG A 462 -2.86 12.40 14.13
C ARG A 462 -2.49 13.79 13.62
N ALA A 463 -1.21 14.18 13.69
CA ALA A 463 -0.75 15.47 13.16
C ALA A 463 -0.97 15.59 11.63
N ILE A 464 -0.80 14.50 10.88
CA ILE A 464 -1.06 14.44 9.44
C ILE A 464 -2.55 14.54 9.14
N GLU A 465 -3.41 13.87 9.91
CA GLU A 465 -4.82 13.71 9.58
C GLU A 465 -5.70 14.84 10.12
N GLN A 466 -5.31 15.43 11.25
CA GLN A 466 -6.12 16.40 11.99
C GLN A 466 -5.47 17.78 12.06
N GLY A 467 -4.20 17.93 11.67
CA GLY A 467 -3.46 19.18 11.78
C GLY A 467 -3.03 19.47 13.22
N ARG A 468 -2.88 20.76 13.58
CA ARG A 468 -2.54 21.15 14.96
C ARG A 468 -3.67 20.75 15.92
N ALA A 469 -3.31 19.95 16.94
CA ALA A 469 -4.12 19.79 18.14
C ALA A 469 -3.90 20.96 19.11
#